data_AF-A0A1Q3CXT8-F1
#
_entry.id   AF-A0A1Q3CXT8-F1
#
_cell.length_a   1.000
_cell.length_b   1.000
_cell.length_c   1.000
_cell.angle_alpha   90.00
_cell.angle_beta   90.00
_cell.angle_gamma   90.00
#
_symmetry.space_group_name_H-M   'P 1'
#
loop_
_entity.id
_entity.type
_entity.pdbx_description
1 polymer ?
#
loop_
_entity_poly.entity_id
_entity_poly.type
_entity_poly.pdbx_seq_one_letter_code
_entity_poly.pdbx_strand_id
1 'polypeptide(L)'
;FGITNSSGCYFGYGNEEDQEHLWFQCPYSREVWNKCLINCNVVRTILPLDQEISWDQNHMKGKGFHIWIRRLALNATVYHLWLERNRRVFRNDYKPKENIIKAIR
;
A
#
# COMPACT_ATOMS: atom_id res chain seq x y z
N PHE A 1 6.10 9.18 -10.02
CA PHE A 1 7.10 8.63 -9.08
C PHE A 1 8.25 9.61 -8.96
N GLY A 2 8.70 9.96 -7.75
CA GLY A 2 9.87 10.82 -7.58
C GLY A 2 11.13 9.99 -7.79
N ILE A 3 12.05 10.44 -8.66
CA ILE A 3 13.30 9.74 -8.94
C ILE A 3 14.20 9.86 -7.70
N THR A 4 14.64 8.72 -7.17
CA THR A 4 15.57 8.65 -6.03
C THR A 4 16.90 8.04 -6.48
N ASN A 5 18.01 8.58 -5.98
CA ASN A 5 19.37 8.11 -6.32
C ASN A 5 19.82 6.87 -5.52
N SER A 6 19.08 6.45 -4.49
CA SER A 6 19.40 5.24 -3.73
C SER A 6 18.41 4.12 -4.05
N SER A 7 18.94 2.89 -4.10
CA SER A 7 18.16 1.67 -4.30
C SER A 7 17.56 1.12 -3.01
N GLY A 8 17.79 1.71 -1.83
CA GLY A 8 17.36 1.13 -0.56
C GLY A 8 15.88 1.41 -0.20
N CYS A 9 15.25 0.46 0.51
CA CYS A 9 13.91 0.60 1.07
C CYS A 9 13.81 1.75 2.08
N TYR A 10 13.03 2.78 1.75
CA TYR A 10 12.81 3.93 2.63
C TYR A 10 11.87 3.64 3.81
N PHE A 11 11.28 2.45 3.86
CA PHE A 11 10.51 2.00 5.02
C PHE A 11 11.37 1.35 6.12
N GLY A 12 12.67 1.17 5.90
CA GLY A 12 13.63 0.71 6.91
C GLY A 12 13.87 -0.80 6.94
N TYR A 13 13.51 -1.52 5.86
CA TYR A 13 13.60 -2.99 5.80
C TYR A 13 14.77 -3.52 4.96
N GLY A 14 15.78 -2.68 4.67
CA GLY A 14 17.11 -3.10 4.18
C GLY A 14 17.21 -3.64 2.76
N ASN A 15 16.09 -4.06 2.15
CA ASN A 15 16.04 -4.56 0.78
C ASN A 15 16.12 -3.42 -0.24
N GLU A 16 16.45 -3.77 -1.48
CA GLU A 16 16.29 -2.83 -2.57
C GLU A 16 14.81 -2.49 -2.80
N GLU A 17 14.54 -1.23 -3.10
CA GLU A 17 13.22 -0.72 -3.38
C GLU A 17 12.95 -0.81 -4.88
N ASP A 18 12.21 -1.83 -5.26
CA ASP A 18 11.51 -1.88 -6.53
C ASP A 18 9.99 -1.72 -6.32
N GLN A 19 9.23 -1.78 -7.40
CA GLN A 19 7.78 -1.64 -7.35
C GLN A 19 7.12 -2.76 -6.53
N GLU A 20 7.63 -3.99 -6.61
CA GLU A 20 7.04 -5.13 -5.92
C GLU A 20 7.32 -5.07 -4.41
N HIS A 21 8.55 -4.70 -4.05
CA HIS A 21 8.96 -4.44 -2.69
C HIS A 21 8.17 -3.30 -2.07
N LEU A 22 8.06 -2.16 -2.76
CA LEU A 22 7.39 -0.98 -2.22
C LEU A 22 5.93 -1.26 -1.85
N TRP A 23 5.19 -1.98 -2.70
CA TRP A 23 3.75 -2.16 -2.51
C TRP A 23 3.39 -3.40 -1.69
N PHE A 24 4.07 -4.53 -1.90
CA PHE A 24 3.57 -5.82 -1.41
C PHE A 24 4.59 -6.65 -0.65
N GLN A 25 5.90 -6.49 -0.87
CA GLN A 25 6.90 -7.30 -0.17
C GLN A 25 7.53 -6.63 1.05
N CYS A 26 7.58 -5.30 1.11
CA CYS A 26 8.04 -4.59 2.28
C CYS A 26 7.13 -4.88 3.47
N PRO A 27 7.65 -5.33 4.63
CA PRO A 27 6.81 -5.62 5.79
C PRO A 27 5.96 -4.44 6.24
N TYR A 28 6.45 -3.20 6.08
CA TYR A 28 5.69 -1.98 6.37
C TYR A 28 4.44 -1.86 5.49
N SER A 29 4.60 -1.89 4.17
CA SER A 29 3.49 -1.72 3.23
C SER A 29 2.54 -2.91 3.28
N ARG A 30 3.07 -4.12 3.42
CA ARG A 30 2.29 -5.35 3.60
C ARG A 30 1.38 -5.28 4.82
N GLU A 31 1.86 -4.76 5.96
CA GLU A 31 1.05 -4.62 7.17
C GLU A 31 -0.08 -3.60 6.99
N VAL A 32 0.22 -2.44 6.39
CA VAL A 32 -0.79 -1.41 6.07
C VAL A 32 -1.85 -1.97 5.10
N TRP A 33 -1.41 -2.69 4.07
CA TRP A 33 -2.29 -3.31 3.08
C TRP A 33 -3.20 -4.37 3.72
N ASN A 34 -2.65 -5.25 4.55
CA ASN A 34 -3.43 -6.27 5.26
C ASN A 34 -4.52 -5.62 6.12
N LYS A 35 -4.19 -4.52 6.80
CA LYS A 35 -5.16 -3.82 7.63
C LYS A 35 -6.28 -3.18 6.80
N CYS A 36 -5.94 -2.63 5.63
CA CYS A 36 -6.93 -2.11 4.68
C CYS A 36 -7.89 -3.21 4.21
N LEU A 37 -7.37 -4.39 3.82
CA LEU A 37 -8.18 -5.53 3.41
C LEU A 37 -9.14 -5.99 4.52
N ILE A 38 -8.64 -6.11 5.75
CA ILE A 38 -9.45 -6.48 6.93
C ILE A 38 -10.57 -5.44 7.17
N ASN A 39 -10.25 -4.14 7.11
CA ASN A 39 -11.25 -3.07 7.26
C ASN A 39 -12.31 -3.10 6.14
N CYS A 40 -11.95 -3.64 4.97
CA CYS A 40 -12.81 -3.83 3.81
C CYS A 40 -13.59 -5.16 3.82
N ASN A 41 -13.51 -5.92 4.91
CA ASN A 41 -14.07 -7.26 5.04
C ASN A 41 -13.59 -8.20 3.91
N VAL A 42 -12.29 -8.14 3.59
CA VAL A 42 -11.60 -9.01 2.65
C VAL A 42 -10.53 -9.77 3.43
N VAL A 43 -10.75 -11.07 3.65
CA VAL A 43 -9.81 -11.94 4.37
C VAL A 43 -9.15 -12.87 3.36
N ARG A 44 -7.90 -12.58 3.00
CA ARG A 44 -7.08 -13.40 2.12
C ARG A 44 -5.60 -13.11 2.33
N THR A 45 -4.75 -14.01 1.84
CA THR A 45 -3.31 -13.76 1.74
C THR A 45 -3.04 -12.66 0.72
N ILE A 46 -2.06 -11.81 1.05
CA ILE A 46 -1.55 -10.78 0.14
C ILE A 46 -0.77 -11.48 -0.97
N LEU A 47 -1.14 -11.19 -2.22
CA LEU A 47 -0.52 -11.79 -3.40
C LEU A 47 0.68 -10.93 -3.87
N PRO A 48 1.54 -11.45 -4.75
CA PRO A 48 2.46 -10.63 -5.53
C PRO A 48 1.71 -9.53 -6.31
N LEU A 49 2.42 -8.45 -6.66
CA LEU A 49 1.83 -7.23 -7.26
C LEU A 49 0.97 -7.50 -8.51
N ASP A 50 1.48 -8.32 -9.42
CA ASP A 50 0.79 -8.70 -10.66
C ASP A 50 -0.51 -9.47 -10.39
N GLN A 51 -0.45 -10.40 -9.43
CA GLN A 51 -1.58 -11.21 -9.01
C GLN A 51 -2.61 -10.39 -8.23
N GLU A 52 -2.17 -9.42 -7.42
CA GLU A 52 -3.03 -8.45 -6.75
C GLU A 52 -3.83 -7.63 -7.75
N ILE A 53 -3.16 -7.10 -8.78
CA ILE A 53 -3.81 -6.33 -9.84
C ILE A 53 -4.83 -7.21 -10.59
N SER A 54 -4.46 -8.44 -10.93
CA SER A 54 -5.36 -9.38 -11.60
C SER A 54 -6.57 -9.75 -10.72
N TRP A 55 -6.35 -9.97 -9.42
CA TRP A 55 -7.41 -10.25 -8.47
C TRP A 55 -8.38 -9.07 -8.36
N ASP A 56 -7.85 -7.84 -8.24
CA ASP A 56 -8.64 -6.61 -8.18
C ASP A 56 -9.49 -6.44 -9.44
N GLN A 57 -8.88 -6.60 -10.61
CA GLN A 57 -9.57 -6.53 -11.89
C GLN A 57 -10.71 -7.52 -11.99
N ASN A 58 -10.57 -8.73 -11.45
CA ASN A 58 -11.60 -9.77 -11.53
C ASN A 58 -12.69 -9.64 -10.46
N HIS A 59 -12.35 -9.22 -9.25
CA HIS A 59 -13.26 -9.22 -8.08
C HIS A 59 -13.89 -7.85 -7.81
N MET A 60 -13.38 -6.79 -8.42
CA MET A 60 -13.93 -5.44 -8.30
C MET A 60 -14.75 -5.01 -9.52
N LYS A 61 -15.27 -5.93 -10.34
CA LYS A 61 -16.15 -5.56 -11.47
C LYS A 61 -17.56 -5.23 -10.97
N GLY A 62 -18.08 -4.07 -11.34
CA GLY A 62 -19.46 -3.65 -11.04
C GLY A 62 -19.57 -2.27 -10.38
N LYS A 63 -20.79 -1.91 -9.98
CA LYS A 63 -21.15 -0.61 -9.36
C LYS A 63 -21.71 -0.75 -7.94
N GLY A 64 -21.52 -1.90 -7.30
CA GLY A 64 -21.99 -2.13 -5.93
C GLY A 64 -21.27 -1.22 -4.93
N PHE A 65 -22.01 -0.72 -3.93
CA PHE A 65 -21.46 0.16 -2.88
C PHE A 65 -20.22 -0.44 -2.19
N HIS A 66 -20.25 -1.73 -1.86
CA HIS A 66 -19.11 -2.43 -1.28
C HIS A 66 -17.90 -2.47 -2.22
N ILE A 67 -18.10 -2.64 -3.52
CA ILE A 67 -17.01 -2.61 -4.51
C ILE A 67 -16.40 -1.20 -4.56
N TRP A 68 -17.25 -0.17 -4.54
CA TRP A 68 -16.79 1.22 -4.56
C TRP A 68 -15.98 1.59 -3.30
N ILE A 69 -16.46 1.22 -2.10
CA ILE A 69 -15.71 1.42 -0.84
C ILE A 69 -14.35 0.73 -0.91
N ARG A 70 -14.30 -0.52 -1.39
CA ARG A 70 -13.04 -1.26 -1.46
C ARG A 70 -12.06 -0.60 -2.43
N ARG A 71 -12.52 -0.18 -3.62
CA ARG A 71 -11.68 0.60 -4.55
C ARG A 71 -11.14 1.87 -3.91
N LEU A 72 -11.99 2.60 -3.17
CA LEU A 72 -11.59 3.82 -2.49
C LEU A 72 -10.51 3.53 -1.44
N ALA A 73 -10.69 2.51 -0.62
CA ALA A 73 -9.74 2.12 0.42
C ALA A 73 -8.38 1.67 -0.16
N LEU A 74 -8.37 0.92 -1.26
CA LEU A 74 -7.13 0.52 -1.95
C LEU A 74 -6.40 1.74 -2.50
N ASN A 75 -7.10 2.63 -3.21
CA ASN A 75 -6.52 3.88 -3.73
C ASN A 75 -5.98 4.77 -2.61
N ALA A 76 -6.72 4.91 -1.51
CA ALA A 76 -6.27 5.65 -0.33
C ALA A 76 -5.00 5.02 0.27
N THR A 77 -4.94 3.69 0.33
CA THR A 77 -3.77 2.98 0.85
C THR A 77 -2.53 3.24 0.01
N VAL A 78 -2.63 3.09 -1.31
CA VAL A 78 -1.55 3.39 -2.26
C VAL A 78 -1.11 4.85 -2.12
N TYR A 79 -2.07 5.77 -2.05
CA TYR A 79 -1.79 7.19 -1.91
C TYR A 79 -1.06 7.52 -0.59
N HIS A 80 -1.50 6.98 0.54
CA HIS A 80 -0.87 7.26 1.82
C HIS A 80 0.51 6.60 1.97
N LEU A 81 0.71 5.40 1.42
CA LEU A 81 2.04 4.78 1.34
C LEU A 81 3.00 5.63 0.48
N TRP A 82 2.52 6.11 -0.67
CA TRP A 82 3.29 7.02 -1.52
C TRP A 82 3.65 8.33 -0.80
N LEU A 83 2.67 8.91 -0.11
CA LEU A 83 2.86 10.16 0.64
C LEU A 83 3.89 9.98 1.76
N GLU A 84 3.83 8.86 2.47
CA GLU A 84 4.81 8.55 3.52
C GLU A 84 6.20 8.29 2.95
N ARG A 85 6.31 7.49 1.88
CA ARG A 85 7.60 7.26 1.20
C ARG A 85 8.24 8.60 0.82
N ASN A 86 7.49 9.47 0.16
CA ASN A 86 8.01 10.78 -0.25
C ASN A 86 8.39 11.66 0.94
N ARG A 87 7.64 11.61 2.04
CA ARG A 87 8.00 12.33 3.26
C ARG A 87 9.35 11.84 3.80
N ARG A 88 9.56 10.52 3.87
CA ARG A 88 10.84 9.95 4.33
C ARG A 88 12.00 10.32 3.41
N VAL A 89 11.80 10.18 2.10
CA VAL A 89 12.80 10.50 1.07
C VAL A 89 13.20 11.98 1.09
N PHE A 90 12.22 12.89 1.04
CA PHE A 90 12.48 14.31 0.77
C PHE A 90 12.51 15.20 2.01
N ARG A 91 11.99 14.71 3.14
CA ARG A 91 11.91 15.49 4.40
C ARG A 91 12.58 14.81 5.58
N ASN A 92 13.06 13.58 5.44
CA ASN A 92 13.64 12.79 6.53
C ASN A 92 12.71 12.73 7.76
N ASP A 93 11.40 12.70 7.52
CA ASP A 93 10.33 12.68 8.54
C ASP A 93 9.60 11.34 8.48
N TYR A 94 9.43 10.71 9.64
CA TYR A 94 8.99 9.31 9.77
C TYR A 94 7.73 9.26 10.62
N LYS A 95 6.61 8.88 10.01
CA LYS A 95 5.37 8.67 10.75
C LYS A 95 5.17 7.20 11.12
N PRO A 96 4.62 6.94 12.32
CA PRO A 96 4.20 5.59 12.70
C PRO A 96 3.12 5.09 11.75
N LYS A 97 3.15 3.79 11.43
CA LYS A 97 2.20 3.12 10.52
C LYS A 97 0.75 3.29 10.93
N GLU A 98 0.51 3.43 12.23
CA GLU A 98 -0.80 3.67 12.82
C GLU A 98 -1.43 4.97 12.30
N ASN A 99 -0.62 5.99 11.99
CA ASN A 99 -1.12 7.25 11.43
C ASN A 99 -1.60 7.07 9.99
N ILE A 100 -0.95 6.22 9.21
CA ILE A 100 -1.39 5.87 7.86
C ILE A 100 -2.69 5.08 7.92
N ILE A 101 -2.74 4.06 8.77
CA ILE A 101 -3.93 3.22 8.94
C ILE A 101 -5.13 4.06 9.39
N LYS A 102 -4.93 5.03 10.30
CA LYS A 102 -5.98 5.97 10.71
C LYS A 102 -6.45 6.89 9.59
N ALA A 103 -5.55 7.32 8.69
CA ALA A 103 -5.91 8.20 7.58
C ALA A 103 -6.71 7.49 6.47
N ILE A 104 -6.60 6.16 6.37
CA ILE A 104 -7.36 5.33 5.43
C ILE A 104 -8.79 5.04 5.95
N ARG A 105 -9.08 5.34 7.22
CA ARG A 105 -10.30 4.94 7.92
C ARG A 105 -11.42 5.97 7.86
#